data_AF-A0A9R1XB33-F1
#
_entry.id   AF-A0A9R1XB33-F1
#
_cell.length_a   1.000
_cell.length_b   1.000
_cell.length_c   1.000
_cell.angle_alpha   90.00
_cell.angle_beta   90.00
_cell.angle_gamma   90.00
#
_symmetry.space_group_name_H-M   'P 1'
#
loop_
_entity.id
_entity.type
_entity.pdbx_description
1 polymer ?
#
loop_
_entity_poly.entity_id
_entity_poly.type
_entity_poly.pdbx_seq_one_letter_code
_entity_poly.pdbx_strand_id
1 'polypeptide(L)'
;MWPPMVVIMNTQLEQDENEKWLGMGNQELLDNFKDYEKDVKARHSYGPKGHRGMSVLIFESSVVGYMEAERLNKHFENEGTDRDAWDQSLRRILYYPGGQRQLYGYMATKRDLDFFNQHCQGKSKLKFELVSYHERVVNELKQMNENNQQLIWYKNKIAKEQMHSKALEESFTLVSQRLRKE
;
A
#
# COMPACT_ATOMS: atom_id res chain seq x y z
N MET A 1 -8.87 9.24 -0.09
CA MET A 1 -9.75 8.08 -0.37
C MET A 1 -9.40 6.97 0.58
N TRP A 2 -10.37 6.21 1.07
CA TRP A 2 -10.15 5.08 1.96
C TRP A 2 -10.91 3.83 1.49
N PRO A 3 -10.30 2.63 1.43
CA PRO A 3 -8.86 2.36 1.62
C PRO A 3 -7.96 3.19 0.68
N PRO A 4 -6.65 3.32 0.96
CA PRO A 4 -5.71 3.98 0.06
C PRO A 4 -5.67 3.25 -1.28
N MET A 5 -5.73 4.01 -2.37
CA MET A 5 -5.86 3.46 -3.72
C MET A 5 -5.04 4.27 -4.72
N VAL A 6 -4.33 3.57 -5.59
CA VAL A 6 -3.59 4.14 -6.72
C VAL A 6 -4.26 3.70 -8.00
N VAL A 7 -4.62 4.66 -8.84
CA VAL A 7 -5.11 4.41 -10.20
C VAL A 7 -3.92 4.10 -11.08
N ILE A 8 -4.04 3.08 -11.92
CA ILE A 8 -3.07 2.74 -12.95
C ILE A 8 -3.75 2.85 -14.31
N MET A 9 -3.15 3.61 -15.21
CA MET A 9 -3.65 3.86 -16.57
C MET A 9 -2.82 3.13 -17.62
N ASN A 10 -3.27 3.21 -18.88
CA ASN A 10 -2.74 2.49 -20.02
C ASN A 10 -2.85 0.96 -19.88
N THR A 11 -3.86 0.46 -19.18
CA THR A 11 -3.98 -0.99 -18.89
C THR A 11 -4.78 -1.78 -19.92
N GLN A 12 -5.11 -1.16 -21.06
CA GLN A 12 -5.85 -1.77 -22.18
C GLN A 12 -4.87 -2.38 -23.18
N LEU A 13 -5.16 -3.61 -23.62
CA LEU A 13 -4.35 -4.37 -24.57
C LEU A 13 -5.03 -4.35 -25.95
N GLU A 14 -5.11 -5.50 -26.61
CA GLU A 14 -5.74 -5.68 -27.92
C GLU A 14 -7.24 -5.98 -27.83
N GLN A 15 -7.92 -6.03 -28.98
CA GLN A 15 -9.31 -6.49 -29.06
C GLN A 15 -9.36 -7.98 -29.37
N ASP A 16 -10.32 -8.68 -28.78
CA ASP A 16 -10.62 -10.07 -29.11
C ASP A 16 -11.40 -10.19 -30.44
N GLU A 17 -11.69 -11.43 -30.84
CA GLU A 17 -12.48 -11.75 -32.05
C GLU A 17 -13.89 -11.15 -32.05
N ASN A 18 -14.41 -10.73 -30.89
CA ASN A 18 -15.71 -10.10 -30.72
C ASN A 18 -15.61 -8.57 -30.60
N GLU A 19 -14.48 -7.98 -31.00
CA GLU A 19 -14.16 -6.55 -30.91
C GLU A 19 -14.18 -5.98 -29.47
N LYS A 20 -14.07 -6.84 -28.46
CA LYS A 20 -13.98 -6.40 -27.05
C LYS A 20 -12.53 -6.18 -26.65
N TRP A 21 -12.28 -5.06 -26.00
CA TRP A 21 -10.96 -4.74 -25.46
C TRP A 21 -10.57 -5.70 -24.33
N LEU A 22 -9.42 -6.33 -24.48
CA LEU A 22 -8.70 -7.03 -23.44
C LEU A 22 -7.87 -6.02 -22.63
N GLY A 23 -7.42 -6.45 -21.45
CA GLY A 23 -6.62 -5.63 -20.56
C GLY A 23 -5.68 -6.49 -19.74
N MET A 24 -4.76 -5.84 -19.02
CA MET A 24 -3.85 -6.54 -18.14
C MET A 24 -4.59 -7.36 -17.10
N GLY A 25 -4.04 -8.52 -16.77
CA GLY A 25 -4.57 -9.37 -15.70
C GLY A 25 -4.20 -8.86 -14.30
N ASN A 26 -4.87 -9.37 -13.27
CA ASN A 26 -4.55 -9.04 -11.88
C ASN A 26 -3.08 -9.38 -11.54
N GLN A 27 -2.63 -10.60 -11.85
CA GLN A 27 -1.27 -11.05 -11.50
C GLN A 27 -0.21 -10.27 -12.28
N GLU A 28 -0.40 -10.10 -13.59
CA GLU A 28 0.47 -9.29 -14.44
C GLU A 28 0.63 -7.87 -13.88
N LEU A 29 -0.48 -7.23 -13.48
CA LEU A 29 -0.42 -5.90 -12.88
C LEU A 29 0.31 -5.91 -11.53
N LEU A 30 0.04 -6.89 -10.66
CA LEU A 30 0.69 -7.00 -9.35
C LEU A 30 2.19 -7.28 -9.46
N ASP A 31 2.63 -8.05 -10.46
CA ASP A 31 4.04 -8.37 -10.68
C ASP A 31 4.88 -7.12 -11.00
N ASN A 32 4.26 -6.09 -11.61
CA ASN A 32 4.91 -4.78 -11.85
C ASN A 32 5.16 -3.99 -10.56
N PHE A 33 4.44 -4.28 -9.46
CA PHE A 33 4.46 -3.48 -8.22
C PHE A 33 4.77 -4.31 -6.96
N LYS A 34 5.39 -5.48 -7.13
CA LYS A 34 5.75 -6.41 -6.04
C LYS A 34 6.63 -5.82 -4.93
N ASP A 35 7.29 -4.68 -5.19
CA ASP A 35 8.24 -4.04 -4.26
C ASP A 35 7.59 -3.06 -3.26
N TYR A 36 6.29 -2.78 -3.39
CA TYR A 36 5.57 -1.82 -2.55
C TYR A 36 4.90 -2.48 -1.35
N GLU A 37 3.96 -3.41 -1.57
CA GLU A 37 3.29 -4.10 -0.47
C GLU A 37 2.82 -5.49 -0.89
N LYS A 38 2.84 -6.46 0.04
CA LYS A 38 2.50 -7.86 -0.25
C LYS A 38 0.99 -8.10 -0.43
N ASP A 39 0.15 -7.33 0.24
CA ASP A 39 -1.31 -7.54 0.31
C ASP A 39 -2.11 -6.53 -0.54
N VAL A 40 -1.53 -6.07 -1.65
CA VAL A 40 -2.22 -5.18 -2.60
C VAL A 40 -3.21 -5.97 -3.46
N LYS A 41 -4.42 -5.44 -3.62
CA LYS A 41 -5.44 -6.02 -4.51
C LYS A 41 -5.55 -5.21 -5.79
N ALA A 42 -5.49 -5.89 -6.92
CA ALA A 42 -5.76 -5.31 -8.23
C ALA A 42 -7.24 -5.41 -8.61
N ARG A 43 -7.80 -4.35 -9.19
CA ARG A 43 -9.11 -4.37 -9.87
C ARG A 43 -9.05 -3.56 -11.16
N HIS A 44 -9.92 -3.91 -12.10
CA HIS A 44 -9.96 -3.32 -13.43
C HIS A 44 -11.34 -2.73 -13.75
N SER A 45 -11.37 -1.65 -14.52
CA SER A 45 -12.61 -1.07 -15.01
C SER A 45 -13.02 -1.74 -16.32
N TYR A 46 -14.26 -2.24 -16.35
CA TYR A 46 -14.87 -2.85 -17.53
C TYR A 46 -16.12 -2.08 -17.93
N GLY A 47 -16.45 -2.08 -19.22
CA GLY A 47 -17.67 -1.52 -19.78
C GLY A 47 -18.20 -2.37 -20.92
N PRO A 48 -19.21 -1.88 -21.67
CA PRO A 48 -19.85 -2.64 -22.75
C PRO A 48 -18.88 -3.16 -23.83
N LYS A 49 -17.79 -2.43 -24.08
CA LYS A 49 -16.73 -2.78 -25.05
C LYS A 49 -15.55 -3.55 -24.43
N GLY A 50 -15.70 -4.10 -23.24
CA GLY A 50 -14.61 -4.79 -22.53
C GLY A 50 -13.83 -3.89 -21.59
N HIS A 51 -12.54 -4.16 -21.43
CA HIS A 51 -11.64 -3.46 -20.52
C HIS A 51 -11.45 -1.98 -20.92
N ARG A 52 -11.40 -1.06 -19.97
CA ARG A 52 -11.44 0.40 -20.21
C ARG A 52 -10.09 1.12 -20.08
N GLY A 53 -9.00 0.37 -19.92
CA GLY A 53 -7.64 0.92 -19.81
C GLY A 53 -7.33 1.62 -18.50
N MET A 54 -8.14 1.36 -17.47
CA MET A 54 -7.95 1.86 -16.11
C MET A 54 -8.05 0.69 -15.12
N SER A 55 -7.04 0.59 -14.27
CA SER A 55 -6.96 -0.33 -13.15
C SER A 55 -6.79 0.45 -11.84
N VAL A 56 -7.06 -0.20 -10.72
CA VAL A 56 -6.83 0.35 -9.38
C VAL A 56 -6.11 -0.68 -8.54
N LEU A 57 -5.04 -0.26 -7.90
CA LEU A 57 -4.38 -0.97 -6.80
C LEU A 57 -4.98 -0.50 -5.48
N ILE A 58 -5.44 -1.44 -4.69
CA ILE A 58 -6.10 -1.21 -3.40
C ILE A 58 -5.15 -1.70 -2.32
N PHE A 59 -4.61 -0.76 -1.56
CA PHE A 59 -3.67 -1.03 -0.47
C PHE A 59 -4.42 -1.38 0.81
N GLU A 60 -3.67 -1.84 1.81
CA GLU A 60 -4.24 -2.10 3.12
C GLU A 60 -4.94 -0.85 3.67
N SER A 61 -6.08 -1.05 4.33
CA SER A 61 -6.82 -0.01 5.04
C SER A 61 -6.11 0.38 6.36
N SER A 62 -4.86 0.81 6.26
CA SER A 62 -3.98 1.18 7.37
C SER A 62 -3.11 2.38 7.01
N VAL A 63 -2.45 2.98 8.00
CA VAL A 63 -1.44 4.02 7.77
C VAL A 63 -0.29 3.50 6.93
N VAL A 64 0.13 2.24 7.13
CA VAL A 64 1.21 1.62 6.36
C VAL A 64 0.81 1.49 4.89
N GLY A 65 -0.40 0.98 4.61
CA GLY A 65 -0.94 0.92 3.25
C GLY A 65 -1.07 2.30 2.59
N TYR A 66 -1.38 3.35 3.37
CA TYR A 66 -1.38 4.71 2.85
C TYR A 66 0.03 5.18 2.45
N MET A 67 1.04 4.90 3.30
CA MET A 67 2.42 5.28 3.02
C MET A 67 2.99 4.57 1.80
N GLU A 68 2.70 3.28 1.63
CA GLU A 68 3.11 2.53 0.43
C GLU A 68 2.39 3.02 -0.84
N ALA A 69 1.09 3.34 -0.74
CA ALA A 69 0.36 3.97 -1.84
C ALA A 69 0.95 5.33 -2.25
N GLU A 70 1.32 6.18 -1.26
CA GLU A 70 1.96 7.47 -1.51
C GLU A 70 3.36 7.30 -2.09
N ARG A 71 4.12 6.31 -1.64
CA ARG A 71 5.44 5.95 -2.19
C ARG A 71 5.33 5.55 -3.66
N LEU A 72 4.32 4.75 -4.03
CA LEU A 72 4.06 4.40 -5.42
C LEU A 72 3.65 5.61 -6.26
N ASN A 73 2.81 6.50 -5.73
CA ASN A 73 2.46 7.74 -6.41
C ASN A 73 3.70 8.61 -6.70
N LYS A 74 4.57 8.81 -5.71
CA LYS A 74 5.84 9.54 -5.88
C LYS A 74 6.78 8.89 -6.89
N HIS A 75 6.75 7.56 -7.01
CA HIS A 75 7.53 6.86 -8.03
C HIS A 75 7.10 7.25 -9.44
N PHE A 76 5.78 7.26 -9.73
CA PHE A 76 5.27 7.74 -11.02
C PHE A 76 5.59 9.22 -11.28
N GLU A 77 5.51 10.08 -10.26
CA GLU A 77 5.91 11.49 -10.35
C GLU A 77 7.40 11.61 -10.74
N ASN A 78 8.28 10.83 -10.10
CA ASN A 78 9.71 10.84 -10.38
C ASN A 78 10.06 10.30 -11.77
N GLU A 79 9.30 9.33 -12.28
CA GLU A 79 9.46 8.79 -13.63
C GLU A 79 8.82 9.66 -14.72
N GLY A 80 8.04 10.68 -14.35
CA GLY A 80 7.28 11.53 -15.28
C GLY A 80 6.11 10.79 -15.93
N THR A 81 5.53 9.84 -15.21
CA THR A 81 4.46 8.93 -15.66
C THR A 81 3.27 9.01 -14.70
N ASP A 82 3.06 10.20 -14.14
CA ASP A 82 2.00 10.53 -13.22
C ASP A 82 0.68 10.91 -13.92
N ARG A 83 -0.25 11.49 -13.15
CA ARG A 83 -1.53 11.97 -13.68
C ARG A 83 -1.35 13.00 -14.77
N ASP A 84 -0.51 14.00 -14.54
CA ASP A 84 -0.37 15.11 -15.48
C ASP A 84 0.23 14.63 -16.79
N ALA A 85 1.19 13.70 -16.73
CA ALA A 85 1.73 13.04 -17.91
C ALA A 85 0.66 12.20 -18.65
N TRP A 86 -0.23 11.52 -17.93
CA TRP A 86 -1.34 10.81 -18.54
C TRP A 86 -2.38 11.75 -19.15
N ASP A 87 -2.75 12.85 -18.50
CA ASP A 87 -3.81 13.73 -19.00
C ASP A 87 -3.40 14.50 -20.27
N GLN A 88 -2.10 14.70 -20.50
CA GLN A 88 -1.52 15.30 -21.70
C GLN A 88 -1.69 14.42 -22.96
N SER A 89 -2.88 14.46 -23.57
CA SER A 89 -3.29 13.60 -24.70
C SER A 89 -2.38 13.62 -25.94
N LEU A 90 -1.70 14.74 -26.21
CA LEU A 90 -0.89 14.92 -27.42
C LEU A 90 0.51 14.28 -27.31
N ARG A 91 0.94 13.84 -26.13
CA ARG A 91 2.32 13.36 -25.88
C ARG A 91 2.41 12.07 -25.06
N ARG A 92 1.30 11.35 -24.86
CA ARG A 92 1.32 10.09 -24.10
C ARG A 92 2.19 9.07 -24.81
N ILE A 93 3.18 8.56 -24.10
CA ILE A 93 4.01 7.45 -24.55
C ILE A 93 3.31 6.17 -24.09
N LEU A 94 2.80 5.38 -25.02
CA LEU A 94 2.09 4.14 -24.66
C LEU A 94 3.06 2.97 -24.41
N TYR A 95 4.22 3.00 -25.05
CA TYR A 95 5.26 1.98 -24.96
C TYR A 95 6.63 2.63 -24.96
N TYR A 96 7.53 2.11 -24.12
CA TYR A 96 8.94 2.45 -24.14
C TYR A 96 9.59 2.01 -25.47
N PRO A 97 10.71 2.64 -25.86
CA PRO A 97 11.60 2.08 -26.86
C PRO A 97 12.03 0.67 -26.44
N GLY A 98 11.59 -0.36 -27.18
CA GLY A 98 11.73 -1.77 -26.79
C GLY A 98 10.41 -2.52 -26.65
N GLY A 99 9.27 -1.83 -26.77
CA GLY A 99 7.95 -2.45 -26.85
C GLY A 99 7.31 -2.79 -25.50
N GLN A 100 8.00 -2.56 -24.39
CA GLN A 100 7.39 -2.66 -23.06
C GLN A 100 6.39 -1.52 -22.87
N ARG A 101 5.22 -1.85 -22.34
CA ARG A 101 4.16 -0.89 -22.07
C ARG A 101 4.56 0.09 -20.97
N GLN A 102 4.32 1.38 -21.21
CA GLN A 102 4.46 2.41 -20.19
C GLN A 102 3.20 2.45 -19.34
N LEU A 103 3.31 2.18 -18.05
CA LEU A 103 2.20 2.41 -17.13
C LEU A 103 2.27 3.82 -16.59
N TYR A 104 1.10 4.35 -16.27
CA TYR A 104 0.96 5.63 -15.58
C TYR A 104 0.20 5.41 -14.30
N GLY A 105 0.50 6.15 -13.25
CA GLY A 105 -0.21 5.96 -12.00
C GLY A 105 -0.21 7.16 -11.07
N TYR A 106 -1.23 7.21 -10.22
CA TYR A 106 -1.45 8.33 -9.32
C TYR A 106 -2.45 8.00 -8.20
N MET A 107 -2.39 8.72 -7.09
CA MET A 107 -3.36 8.59 -5.99
C MET A 107 -4.79 8.84 -6.49
N ALA A 108 -5.69 7.94 -6.15
CA ALA A 108 -7.08 8.01 -6.57
C ALA A 108 -7.79 9.21 -5.92
N THR A 109 -8.55 9.95 -6.71
CA THR A 109 -9.54 10.92 -6.22
C THR A 109 -10.95 10.35 -6.37
N LYS A 110 -11.94 11.00 -5.73
CA LYS A 110 -13.35 10.63 -5.91
C LYS A 110 -13.76 10.57 -7.38
N ARG A 111 -13.29 11.53 -8.20
CA ARG A 111 -13.63 11.60 -9.62
C ARG A 111 -13.14 10.37 -10.38
N ASP A 112 -11.91 9.92 -10.10
CA ASP A 112 -11.33 8.76 -10.76
C ASP A 112 -12.11 7.48 -10.42
N LEU A 113 -12.48 7.31 -9.15
CA LEU A 113 -13.22 6.13 -8.71
C LEU A 113 -14.68 6.15 -9.15
N ASP A 114 -15.30 7.33 -9.28
CA ASP A 114 -16.61 7.49 -9.91
C ASP A 114 -16.54 7.09 -11.39
N PHE A 115 -15.50 7.52 -12.12
CA PHE A 115 -15.28 7.12 -13.51
C PHE A 115 -14.99 5.62 -13.65
N PHE A 116 -14.15 5.06 -12.79
CA PHE A 116 -13.88 3.62 -12.72
C PHE A 116 -15.18 2.82 -12.57
N ASN A 117 -16.08 3.30 -11.71
CA ASN A 117 -17.35 2.65 -11.37
C ASN A 117 -18.49 2.90 -12.37
N GLN A 118 -18.30 3.71 -13.41
CA GLN A 118 -19.37 4.14 -14.32
C GLN A 118 -20.24 3.00 -14.87
N HIS A 119 -19.65 1.82 -15.10
CA HIS A 119 -20.34 0.63 -15.61
C HIS A 119 -20.39 -0.53 -14.59
N CYS A 120 -20.01 -0.30 -13.34
CA CYS A 120 -20.05 -1.31 -12.29
C CYS A 120 -21.43 -1.31 -11.61
N GLN A 121 -21.93 -2.51 -11.28
CA GLN A 121 -23.25 -2.70 -10.68
C GLN A 121 -23.15 -3.59 -9.43
N GLY A 122 -23.89 -3.24 -8.39
CA GLY A 122 -23.97 -4.01 -7.15
C GLY A 122 -22.59 -4.32 -6.54
N LYS A 123 -22.28 -5.61 -6.38
CA LYS A 123 -21.03 -6.08 -5.73
C LYS A 123 -19.76 -5.78 -6.53
N SER A 124 -19.85 -5.55 -7.85
CA SER A 124 -18.68 -5.21 -8.66
C SER A 124 -18.25 -3.75 -8.48
N LYS A 125 -19.11 -2.88 -7.94
CA LYS A 125 -18.76 -1.48 -7.65
C LYS A 125 -17.70 -1.40 -6.55
N LEU A 126 -16.63 -0.69 -6.84
CA LEU A 126 -15.59 -0.37 -5.87
C LEU A 126 -16.19 0.54 -4.79
N LYS A 127 -16.08 0.13 -3.53
CA LYS A 127 -16.52 0.91 -2.37
C LYS A 127 -15.36 1.74 -1.84
N PHE A 128 -15.66 2.96 -1.43
CA PHE A 128 -14.67 3.88 -0.90
C PHE A 128 -15.31 4.92 0.01
N GLU A 129 -14.49 5.50 0.87
CA GLU A 129 -14.87 6.59 1.77
C GLU A 129 -13.95 7.80 1.56
N LEU A 130 -14.52 8.99 1.76
CA LEU A 130 -13.74 10.22 1.89
C LEU A 130 -13.44 10.41 3.37
N VAL A 131 -12.15 10.43 3.71
CA VAL A 131 -11.67 10.57 5.08
C VAL A 131 -10.66 11.71 5.16
N SER A 132 -10.56 12.34 6.33
CA SER A 132 -9.53 13.35 6.59
C SER A 132 -8.16 12.68 6.73
N TYR A 133 -7.17 13.20 6.00
CA TYR A 133 -5.78 12.77 6.14
C TYR A 133 -5.26 12.99 7.57
N HIS A 134 -5.61 14.12 8.18
CA HIS A 134 -5.14 14.42 9.54
C HIS A 134 -5.68 13.41 10.55
N GLU A 135 -6.98 13.08 10.45
CA GLU A 135 -7.62 12.16 11.38
C GLU A 135 -7.16 10.72 11.21
N ARG A 136 -7.06 10.25 9.96
CA ARG A 136 -6.74 8.84 9.68
C ARG A 136 -5.25 8.52 9.65
N VAL A 137 -4.41 9.46 9.23
CA VAL A 137 -2.99 9.21 9.06
C VAL A 137 -2.19 9.89 10.15
N VAL A 138 -2.36 11.20 10.34
CA VAL A 138 -1.50 11.97 11.27
C VAL A 138 -1.76 11.57 12.73
N ASN A 139 -3.02 11.43 13.14
CA ASN A 139 -3.32 11.04 14.52
C ASN A 139 -2.83 9.63 14.85
N GLU A 140 -3.04 8.67 13.96
CA GLU A 140 -2.55 7.30 14.14
C GLU A 140 -1.01 7.26 14.22
N LEU A 141 -0.30 8.02 13.37
CA LEU A 141 1.16 8.13 13.45
C LEU A 141 1.65 8.71 14.78
N LYS A 142 0.99 9.76 15.29
CA LYS A 142 1.32 10.35 16.59
C LYS A 142 1.16 9.32 17.70
N GLN A 143 0.03 8.60 17.70
CA GLN A 143 -0.25 7.56 18.69
C GLN A 143 0.75 6.39 18.58
N MET A 144 1.12 5.97 17.37
CA MET A 144 2.17 4.96 17.16
C MET A 144 3.52 5.42 17.71
N ASN A 145 3.87 6.69 17.53
CA ASN A 145 5.11 7.25 18.07
C ASN A 145 5.10 7.27 19.61
N GLU A 146 4.00 7.68 20.23
CA GLU A 146 3.82 7.64 21.69
C GLU A 146 3.90 6.22 22.24
N ASN A 147 3.23 5.26 21.59
CA ASN A 147 3.27 3.85 21.95
C ASN A 147 4.70 3.28 21.83
N ASN A 148 5.45 3.67 20.79
CA ASN A 148 6.85 3.27 20.62
C ASN A 148 7.74 3.79 21.75
N GLN A 149 7.53 5.03 22.20
CA GLN A 149 8.27 5.58 23.35
C GLN A 149 7.96 4.80 24.64
N GLN A 150 6.69 4.49 24.89
CA GLN A 150 6.29 3.67 26.04
C GLN A 150 6.91 2.27 25.99
N LEU A 151 6.92 1.63 24.81
CA LEU A 151 7.53 0.31 24.62
C LEU A 151 9.02 0.31 24.97
N ILE A 152 9.77 1.34 24.56
CA ILE A 152 11.19 1.51 24.91
C ILE A 152 11.35 1.62 26.43
N TRP A 153 10.49 2.40 27.10
CA TRP A 153 10.50 2.52 28.55
C TRP A 153 10.27 1.18 29.26
N TYR A 154 9.26 0.41 28.84
CA TYR A 154 8.99 -0.92 29.39
C TYR A 154 10.15 -1.90 29.17
N LYS A 155 10.75 -1.92 27.97
CA LYS A 155 11.93 -2.75 27.67
C LYS A 155 13.09 -2.45 28.62
N ASN A 156 13.36 -1.18 28.86
CA ASN A 156 14.42 -0.76 29.78
C ASN A 156 14.12 -1.14 31.23
N LYS A 157 12.85 -1.03 31.66
CA LYS A 157 12.43 -1.43 33.00
C LYS A 157 12.59 -2.94 33.22
N ILE A 158 12.13 -3.75 32.27
CA ILE A 158 12.25 -5.22 32.31
C ILE A 158 13.73 -5.63 32.35
N ALA A 159 14.59 -5.00 31.54
CA ALA A 159 16.02 -5.29 31.55
C ALA A 159 16.66 -5.04 32.92
N LYS A 160 16.29 -3.95 33.60
CA LYS A 160 16.75 -3.66 34.97
C LYS A 160 16.27 -4.70 35.98
N GLU A 161 15.00 -5.07 35.93
CA GLU A 161 14.43 -6.10 36.82
C GLU A 161 15.10 -7.46 36.61
N GLN A 162 15.37 -7.85 35.36
CA GLN A 162 16.10 -9.08 35.03
C GLN A 162 17.52 -9.07 35.58
N MET A 163 18.24 -7.95 35.47
CA MET A 163 19.58 -7.81 36.06
C MET A 163 19.55 -7.94 37.58
N HIS A 164 18.59 -7.28 38.24
CA HIS A 164 18.42 -7.39 39.69
C HIS A 164 18.07 -8.82 40.13
N SER A 165 17.17 -9.50 39.43
CA SER A 165 16.82 -10.89 39.71
C SER A 165 18.01 -11.82 39.58
N LYS A 166 18.84 -11.64 38.54
CA LYS A 166 20.04 -12.44 38.34
C LYS A 166 21.07 -12.23 39.46
N ALA A 167 21.29 -10.98 39.87
CA ALA A 167 22.19 -10.67 40.99
C ALA A 167 21.69 -11.28 42.32
N LEU A 168 20.38 -11.27 42.56
CA LEU A 168 19.77 -11.94 43.71
C LEU A 168 19.99 -13.45 43.68
N GLU A 169 19.78 -14.09 42.53
CA GLU A 169 19.99 -15.53 42.35
C GLU A 169 21.47 -15.93 42.56
N GLU A 170 22.41 -15.15 42.03
CA GLU A 170 23.85 -15.35 42.26
C GLU A 170 24.20 -15.22 43.75
N SER A 171 23.66 -14.19 44.42
CA SER A 171 23.87 -13.98 45.86
C SER A 171 23.29 -15.12 46.71
N PHE A 172 22.08 -15.59 46.38
CA PHE A 172 21.41 -16.68 47.06
C PHE A 172 22.18 -17.99 46.90
N THR A 173 22.71 -18.24 45.71
CA THR A 173 23.58 -19.39 45.42
C THR A 173 24.85 -19.35 46.27
N LEU A 174 25.52 -18.19 46.36
CA LEU A 174 26.73 -18.02 47.15
C LEU A 174 26.49 -18.26 48.65
N VAL A 175 25.41 -17.69 49.21
CA VAL A 175 25.03 -17.90 50.62
C VAL A 175 24.71 -19.37 50.88
N SER A 176 23.94 -20.01 50.00
CA SER A 176 23.60 -21.44 50.11
C SER A 176 24.84 -22.34 50.09
N GLN A 177 25.85 -22.01 49.28
CA GLN A 177 27.12 -22.74 49.25
C GLN A 177 27.94 -22.57 50.54
N ARG A 178 27.93 -21.39 51.16
CA ARG A 178 28.60 -21.16 52.45
C ARG A 178 27.95 -21.98 53.56
N LEU A 179 26.61 -21.96 53.64
CA LEU A 179 25.85 -22.70 54.66
C LEU A 179 26.02 -24.23 54.59
N ARG A 180 26.35 -24.80 53.43
CA ARG A 180 26.60 -26.25 53.28
C ARG A 180 28.01 -26.70 53.67
N LYS A 181 28.92 -25.75 53.91
CA LYS A 181 30.32 -26.01 54.29
C LYS A 181 30.57 -25.90 55.80
N GLU A 182 29.56 -25.47 56.56
CA GLU A 182 29.49 -25.55 58.02
C GLU A 182 28.78 -26.84 58.43
#